data_AF-A0A2G1VXQ7-F1
#
_entry.id   AF-A0A2G1VXQ7-F1
#
_cell.length_a   1.000
_cell.length_b   1.000
_cell.length_c   1.000
_cell.angle_alpha   90.00
_cell.angle_beta   90.00
_cell.angle_gamma   90.00
#
_symmetry.space_group_name_H-M   'P 1'
#
loop_
_entity.id
_entity.type
_entity.pdbx_description
1 polymer ?
#
loop_
_entity_poly.entity_id
_entity_poly.type
_entity_poly.pdbx_seq_one_letter_code
_entity_poly.pdbx_strand_id
1 'polypeptide(L)'
;MILIKQSLAASLSAAFLLCSTSFADSPSPTTEELQSAIEADFDDAGRLSENEIDVVVESNIVTLAGTVLSLQDRQIAESIAKRTRGVVAVQNRILVKRSSRSDSEIQSDVRKVLRFNDGVEKPPIKTEVSGGTVALLGEVDSLAQKRIAEFAAAGVRGVSEVDNQITVRMSSDRSDEELRAEISALIVQSVYFDNANIDVQVNEHVAKLSGAVGSVAAKDRLGQIAEIWGIAAVDVTDVEVNPDKLDDSLREQRYADMDDQSITAAVRRSFEADPYLFSRVEEIDVSTKQAKVQLTGTVDRGFVQTRAAELVRNVVGVRRINNDLEVEYPNEQPSDATIIKETQQALARSGHLDRREIRVHCDRAHVSLYGLVDSQLEKRVAHAIADGVAGVVHVNNSLAVEAEPSGKSDERITKDLNRKLKYTLLDRSDQIDVTVEDGVAILRGHVDTWLQWQTAMDLAVEAGAHHPHNMIKVRYHPPHSGEQYFIPQ
;
A
#
# COMPACT_ATOMS: atom_id res chain seq x y z
N MET A 1 51.76 57.86 9.90
CA MET A 1 51.86 56.70 9.00
C MET A 1 50.47 56.10 8.89
N ILE A 2 49.85 56.24 7.71
CA ILE A 2 48.63 55.55 7.24
C ILE A 2 47.29 55.97 7.92
N LEU A 3 46.55 56.85 7.25
CA LEU A 3 45.08 56.98 7.38
C LEU A 3 44.44 55.88 6.52
N ILE A 4 43.62 55.01 7.11
CA ILE A 4 42.72 54.10 6.37
C ILE A 4 41.27 54.52 6.61
N LYS A 5 40.58 54.70 5.49
CA LYS A 5 39.15 54.90 5.31
C LYS A 5 38.34 53.72 5.87
N GLN A 6 37.22 54.00 6.53
CA GLN A 6 36.03 53.15 6.45
C GLN A 6 34.80 54.02 6.16
N SER A 7 34.11 53.67 5.09
CA SER A 7 32.98 54.37 4.50
C SER A 7 31.81 53.41 4.38
N LEU A 8 30.68 53.87 4.92
CA LEU A 8 29.29 53.58 4.60
C LEU A 8 28.78 52.13 4.51
N ALA A 9 27.84 51.88 5.42
CA ALA A 9 26.78 50.90 5.31
C ALA A 9 25.97 51.04 4.01
N ALA A 10 25.71 49.92 3.36
CA ALA A 10 24.62 49.76 2.42
C ALA A 10 23.90 48.44 2.74
N SER A 11 22.66 48.59 3.20
CA SER A 11 21.68 47.55 3.42
C SER A 11 21.38 46.78 2.13
N LEU A 12 21.53 45.46 2.15
CA LEU A 12 20.91 44.58 1.16
C LEU A 12 19.79 43.80 1.85
N SER A 13 18.56 44.29 1.70
CA SER A 13 17.35 43.50 1.95
C SER A 13 17.25 42.42 0.87
N ALA A 14 17.66 41.20 1.21
CA ALA A 14 17.24 40.03 0.45
C ALA A 14 15.81 39.68 0.90
N ALA A 15 14.84 40.03 0.07
CA ALA A 15 13.46 39.60 0.23
C ALA A 15 13.41 38.07 0.07
N PHE A 16 13.43 37.35 1.19
CA PHE A 16 12.99 35.96 1.24
C PHE A 16 11.48 35.96 0.99
N LEU A 17 11.09 35.77 -0.27
CA LEU A 17 9.73 35.41 -0.63
C LEU A 17 9.50 33.98 -0.10
N LEU A 18 9.11 33.89 1.17
CA LEU A 18 8.43 32.72 1.71
C LEU A 18 7.11 32.62 0.95
N CYS A 19 7.12 31.83 -0.12
CA CYS A 19 5.88 31.41 -0.78
C CYS A 19 5.25 30.37 0.13
N SER A 20 4.60 30.81 1.21
CA SER A 20 3.78 29.96 2.06
C SER A 20 2.60 29.46 1.21
N THR A 21 2.66 28.22 0.73
CA THR A 21 1.50 27.57 0.13
C THR A 21 0.55 27.18 1.24
N SER A 22 -0.32 28.13 1.61
CA SER A 22 -1.54 27.84 2.35
C SER A 22 -2.41 26.92 1.49
N PHE A 23 -2.53 25.64 1.87
CA PHE A 23 -3.46 24.69 1.24
C PHE A 23 -4.94 24.99 1.55
N ALA A 24 -5.21 25.97 2.42
CA ALA A 24 -6.56 26.43 2.68
C ALA A 24 -7.11 27.16 1.46
N ASP A 25 -8.12 26.53 0.83
CA ASP A 25 -8.95 27.06 -0.26
C ASP A 25 -8.36 27.01 -1.69
N SER A 26 -7.61 25.95 -2.01
CA SER A 26 -7.33 25.66 -3.43
C SER A 26 -8.61 25.16 -4.12
N PRO A 27 -9.07 25.77 -5.22
CA PRO A 27 -10.23 25.30 -5.95
C PRO A 27 -10.04 23.85 -6.39
N SER A 28 -11.15 23.10 -6.48
CA SER A 28 -11.13 21.74 -7.02
C SER A 28 -10.42 21.75 -8.38
N PRO A 29 -9.50 20.79 -8.62
CA PRO A 29 -8.69 20.81 -9.83
C PRO A 29 -9.57 20.70 -11.07
N THR A 30 -9.17 21.39 -12.14
CA THR A 30 -9.86 21.26 -13.42
C THR A 30 -9.59 19.88 -14.03
N THR A 31 -10.43 19.45 -14.98
CA THR A 31 -10.25 18.17 -15.68
C THR A 31 -8.89 18.11 -16.40
N GLU A 32 -8.44 19.23 -16.97
CA GLU A 32 -7.14 19.36 -17.64
C GLU A 32 -5.97 19.24 -16.65
N GLU A 33 -6.10 19.84 -15.46
CA GLU A 33 -5.11 19.70 -14.38
C GLU A 33 -5.04 18.26 -13.88
N LEU A 34 -6.18 17.58 -13.72
CA LEU A 34 -6.24 16.17 -13.31
C LEU A 34 -5.58 15.26 -14.34
N GLN A 35 -5.92 15.44 -15.63
CA GLN A 35 -5.33 14.67 -16.71
C GLN A 35 -3.81 14.82 -16.72
N SER A 36 -3.33 16.07 -16.72
CA SER A 36 -1.89 16.38 -16.72
C SER A 36 -1.18 15.82 -15.47
N ALA A 37 -1.85 15.81 -14.32
CA ALA A 37 -1.29 15.27 -13.09
C ALA A 37 -1.14 13.75 -13.13
N ILE A 38 -2.10 13.03 -13.71
CA ILE A 38 -2.07 11.57 -13.85
C ILE A 38 -1.02 11.16 -14.89
N GLU A 39 -1.00 11.82 -16.05
CA GLU A 39 0.02 11.57 -17.10
C GLU A 39 1.44 11.77 -16.56
N ALA A 40 1.67 12.87 -15.82
CA ALA A 40 2.97 13.10 -15.18
C ALA A 40 3.32 12.04 -14.12
N ASP A 41 2.34 11.47 -13.41
CA ASP A 41 2.57 10.36 -12.48
C ASP A 41 2.90 9.04 -13.20
N PHE A 42 2.33 8.80 -14.37
CA PHE A 42 2.70 7.64 -15.20
C PHE A 42 4.14 7.76 -15.70
N ASP A 43 4.55 8.95 -16.13
CA ASP A 43 5.95 9.23 -16.52
C ASP A 43 6.91 8.99 -15.35
N ASP A 44 6.56 9.50 -14.16
CA ASP A 44 7.37 9.34 -12.95
C ASP A 44 7.49 7.88 -12.49
N ALA A 45 6.49 7.05 -12.76
CA ALA A 45 6.51 5.64 -12.39
C ALA A 45 7.55 4.81 -13.18
N GLY A 46 8.17 5.38 -14.22
CA GLY A 46 9.24 4.79 -15.03
C GLY A 46 8.80 3.58 -15.85
N ARG A 47 8.37 2.52 -15.17
CA ARG A 47 7.80 1.28 -15.73
C ARG A 47 6.56 1.52 -16.60
N LEU A 48 5.80 2.59 -16.34
CA LEU A 48 4.64 2.97 -17.18
C LEU A 48 5.02 3.86 -18.36
N SER A 49 6.16 4.55 -18.32
CA SER A 49 6.59 5.48 -19.38
C SER A 49 6.87 4.80 -20.73
N GLU A 50 7.18 3.50 -20.72
CA GLU A 50 7.34 2.69 -21.94
C GLU A 50 6.00 2.29 -22.58
N ASN A 51 4.87 2.51 -21.88
CA ASN A 51 3.55 2.12 -22.35
C ASN A 51 2.80 3.33 -22.93
N GLU A 52 2.13 3.11 -24.04
CA GLU A 52 1.19 4.09 -24.62
C GLU A 52 -0.13 3.97 -23.87
N ILE A 53 -0.29 4.76 -22.79
CA ILE A 53 -1.53 4.85 -22.01
C ILE A 53 -2.12 6.25 -22.21
N ASP A 54 -3.30 6.30 -22.81
CA ASP A 54 -4.09 7.52 -22.96
C ASP A 54 -4.95 7.75 -21.71
N VAL A 55 -4.96 8.98 -21.23
CA VAL A 55 -5.78 9.43 -20.10
C VAL A 55 -6.81 10.42 -20.59
N VAL A 56 -8.09 10.13 -20.37
CA VAL A 56 -9.19 11.06 -20.69
C VAL A 56 -9.97 11.34 -19.40
N VAL A 57 -10.20 12.61 -19.10
CA VAL A 57 -10.93 13.04 -17.90
C VAL A 57 -12.18 13.81 -18.29
N GLU A 58 -13.35 13.25 -17.96
CA GLU A 58 -14.66 13.87 -18.21
C GLU A 58 -15.47 13.86 -16.92
N SER A 59 -15.93 15.03 -16.46
CA SER A 59 -16.69 15.16 -15.20
C SER A 59 -15.99 14.45 -14.01
N ASN A 60 -14.66 14.56 -13.94
CA ASN A 60 -13.80 13.90 -12.95
C ASN A 60 -13.84 12.35 -12.96
N ILE A 61 -14.36 11.75 -14.04
CA ILE A 61 -14.25 10.33 -14.34
C ILE A 61 -13.06 10.13 -15.27
N VAL A 62 -12.07 9.37 -14.81
CA VAL A 62 -10.87 9.05 -15.56
C VAL A 62 -11.12 7.80 -16.39
N THR A 63 -10.93 7.88 -17.70
CA THR A 63 -10.86 6.70 -18.57
C THR A 63 -9.41 6.49 -18.95
N LEU A 64 -8.88 5.30 -18.64
CA LEU A 64 -7.55 4.86 -19.05
C LEU A 64 -7.70 3.92 -20.24
N ALA A 65 -7.02 4.20 -21.35
CA ALA A 65 -7.00 3.35 -22.52
C ALA A 65 -5.56 3.15 -23.01
N GLY A 66 -5.32 2.14 -23.85
CA GLY A 66 -3.99 1.87 -24.37
C GLY A 66 -3.59 0.42 -24.20
N THR A 67 -2.29 0.15 -24.25
CA THR A 67 -1.78 -1.22 -24.17
C THR A 67 -0.52 -1.32 -23.31
N VAL A 68 -0.50 -2.26 -22.37
CA VAL A 68 0.62 -2.54 -21.47
C VAL A 68 1.16 -3.96 -21.65
N LEU A 69 2.35 -4.23 -21.12
CA LEU A 69 2.99 -5.55 -21.22
C LEU A 69 2.53 -6.54 -20.15
N SER A 70 2.01 -6.05 -19.02
CA SER A 70 1.65 -6.90 -17.89
C SER A 70 0.37 -6.43 -17.21
N LEU A 71 -0.37 -7.37 -16.62
CA LEU A 71 -1.57 -7.06 -15.84
C LEU A 71 -1.25 -6.17 -14.63
N GLN A 72 -0.02 -6.25 -14.11
CA GLN A 72 0.44 -5.38 -13.02
C GLN A 72 0.54 -3.93 -13.47
N ASP A 73 1.05 -3.65 -14.67
CA ASP A 73 1.14 -2.28 -15.20
C ASP A 73 -0.25 -1.66 -15.33
N ARG A 74 -1.22 -2.45 -15.79
CA ARG A 74 -2.63 -2.06 -15.85
C ARG A 74 -3.16 -1.68 -14.46
N GLN A 75 -2.85 -2.47 -13.42
CA GLN A 75 -3.27 -2.22 -12.04
C GLN A 75 -2.54 -1.02 -11.41
N ILE A 76 -1.26 -0.81 -11.69
CA ILE A 76 -0.49 0.35 -11.21
C ILE A 76 -1.06 1.63 -11.82
N ALA A 77 -1.33 1.65 -13.13
CA ALA A 77 -1.95 2.79 -13.80
C ALA A 77 -3.31 3.13 -13.17
N GLU A 78 -4.13 2.11 -12.88
CA GLU A 78 -5.40 2.28 -12.18
C GLU A 78 -5.22 2.84 -10.77
N SER A 79 -4.27 2.31 -10.00
CA SER A 79 -4.00 2.74 -8.64
C SER A 79 -3.56 4.21 -8.56
N ILE A 80 -2.71 4.65 -9.48
CA ILE A 80 -2.29 6.05 -9.63
C ILE A 80 -3.50 6.94 -9.92
N ALA A 81 -4.37 6.55 -10.85
CA ALA A 81 -5.59 7.31 -11.13
C ALA A 81 -6.52 7.35 -9.91
N LYS A 82 -6.72 6.23 -9.22
CA LYS A 82 -7.61 6.10 -8.05
C LYS A 82 -7.17 6.90 -6.82
N ARG A 83 -5.86 7.09 -6.62
CA ARG A 83 -5.32 7.90 -5.51
C ARG A 83 -5.32 9.40 -5.79
N THR A 84 -5.49 9.81 -7.06
CA THR A 84 -5.44 11.21 -7.47
C THR A 84 -6.66 11.99 -6.93
N ARG A 85 -6.40 13.05 -6.17
CA ARG A 85 -7.39 13.93 -5.56
C ARG A 85 -8.26 14.57 -6.62
N GLY A 86 -9.58 14.48 -6.44
CA GLY A 86 -10.57 15.01 -7.36
C GLY A 86 -11.09 13.98 -8.35
N VAL A 87 -10.44 12.81 -8.49
CA VAL A 87 -10.97 11.69 -9.28
C VAL A 87 -12.15 11.06 -8.53
N VAL A 88 -13.30 10.96 -9.21
CA VAL A 88 -14.54 10.40 -8.66
C VAL A 88 -14.74 8.94 -9.05
N ALA A 89 -14.27 8.56 -10.24
CA ALA A 89 -14.31 7.19 -10.72
C ALA A 89 -13.19 6.95 -11.75
N VAL A 90 -12.77 5.68 -11.88
CA VAL A 90 -11.79 5.25 -12.88
C VAL A 90 -12.39 4.13 -13.72
N GLN A 91 -12.39 4.30 -15.04
CA GLN A 91 -12.72 3.29 -16.02
C GLN A 91 -11.42 2.81 -16.68
N ASN A 92 -10.92 1.66 -16.23
CA ASN A 92 -9.71 1.07 -16.79
C ASN A 92 -10.05 0.20 -18.01
N ARG A 93 -9.68 0.67 -19.20
CA ARG A 93 -9.84 -0.02 -20.50
C ARG A 93 -8.49 -0.33 -21.15
N ILE A 94 -7.42 -0.33 -20.37
CA ILE A 94 -6.08 -0.71 -20.83
C ILE A 94 -6.08 -2.20 -21.19
N LEU A 95 -5.52 -2.52 -22.36
CA LEU A 95 -5.35 -3.90 -22.82
C LEU A 95 -3.97 -4.43 -22.41
N VAL A 96 -3.88 -5.71 -22.04
CA VAL A 96 -2.60 -6.35 -21.74
C VAL A 96 -2.13 -7.14 -22.97
N LYS A 97 -0.90 -6.91 -23.44
CA LYS A 97 -0.33 -7.68 -24.55
C LYS A 97 -0.21 -9.14 -24.16
N ARG A 98 -0.59 -10.01 -25.09
CA ARG A 98 -0.46 -11.45 -24.89
C ARG A 98 1.00 -11.85 -24.74
N SER A 99 1.29 -12.64 -23.71
CA SER A 99 2.61 -13.21 -23.50
C SER A 99 2.94 -14.30 -24.53
N SER A 100 4.22 -14.50 -24.81
CA SER A 100 4.70 -15.63 -25.61
C SER A 100 4.72 -16.97 -24.84
N ARG A 101 4.51 -16.92 -23.52
CA ARG A 101 4.43 -18.12 -22.67
C ARG A 101 3.23 -18.98 -23.04
N SER A 102 3.35 -20.29 -22.91
CA SER A 102 2.21 -21.17 -23.17
C SER A 102 1.19 -21.08 -22.03
N ASP A 103 -0.08 -21.29 -22.36
CA ASP A 103 -1.15 -21.34 -21.36
C ASP A 103 -0.89 -22.43 -20.31
N SER A 104 -0.24 -23.54 -20.68
CA SER A 104 0.14 -24.62 -19.76
C SER A 104 1.22 -24.20 -18.74
N GLU A 105 2.20 -23.40 -19.16
CA GLU A 105 3.22 -22.84 -18.27
C GLU A 105 2.62 -21.83 -17.30
N ILE A 106 1.79 -20.91 -17.82
CA ILE A 106 1.07 -19.92 -17.01
C ILE A 106 0.18 -20.63 -15.99
N GLN A 107 -0.61 -21.61 -16.42
CA GLN A 107 -1.49 -22.39 -15.54
C GLN A 107 -0.70 -23.12 -14.44
N SER A 108 0.48 -23.67 -14.76
CA SER A 108 1.34 -24.32 -13.77
C SER A 108 1.81 -23.33 -12.71
N ASP A 109 2.24 -22.14 -13.12
CA ASP A 109 2.72 -21.11 -12.19
C ASP A 109 1.61 -20.52 -11.33
N VAL A 110 0.44 -20.28 -11.91
CA VAL A 110 -0.76 -19.86 -11.15
C VAL A 110 -1.11 -20.90 -10.08
N ARG A 111 -1.13 -22.19 -10.42
CA ARG A 111 -1.40 -23.25 -9.43
C ARG A 111 -0.37 -23.26 -8.30
N LYS A 112 0.90 -23.03 -8.61
CA LYS A 112 1.96 -22.96 -7.58
C LYS A 112 1.70 -21.77 -6.66
N VAL A 113 1.50 -20.57 -7.21
CA VAL A 113 1.30 -19.35 -6.41
C VAL A 113 0.06 -19.47 -5.51
N LEU A 114 -1.04 -20.01 -6.02
CA LEU A 114 -2.25 -20.23 -5.21
C LEU A 114 -2.03 -21.26 -4.08
N ARG A 115 -1.25 -22.32 -4.32
CA ARG A 115 -0.93 -23.33 -3.29
C ARG A 115 -0.08 -22.80 -2.14
N PHE A 116 0.74 -21.78 -2.39
CA PHE A 116 1.64 -21.20 -1.38
C PHE A 116 1.01 -20.02 -0.63
N ASN A 117 -0.24 -19.66 -0.94
CA ASN A 117 -0.94 -18.60 -0.25
C ASN A 117 -1.80 -19.19 0.88
N ASP A 118 -1.37 -19.02 2.13
CA ASP A 118 -2.00 -19.61 3.32
C ASP A 118 -3.43 -19.11 3.56
N GLY A 119 -3.74 -17.90 3.08
CA GLY A 119 -5.10 -17.40 3.06
C GLY A 119 -6.03 -18.27 2.21
N VAL A 120 -5.48 -19.12 1.33
CA VAL A 120 -6.21 -19.93 0.34
C VAL A 120 -5.79 -21.40 0.42
N GLU A 121 -5.20 -21.86 1.52
CA GLU A 121 -4.52 -23.17 1.60
C GLU A 121 -5.44 -24.40 1.47
N LYS A 122 -6.77 -24.24 1.41
CA LYS A 122 -7.73 -25.35 1.62
C LYS A 122 -8.82 -25.58 0.58
N PRO A 123 -9.23 -24.66 -0.30
CA PRO A 123 -10.17 -25.01 -1.34
C PRO A 123 -9.49 -25.47 -2.64
N PRO A 124 -10.08 -26.46 -3.35
CA PRO A 124 -9.59 -26.88 -4.65
C PRO A 124 -9.93 -25.80 -5.69
N ILE A 125 -9.20 -24.69 -5.69
CA ILE A 125 -9.27 -23.70 -6.76
C ILE A 125 -8.69 -24.36 -8.01
N LYS A 126 -9.58 -24.65 -8.96
CA LYS A 126 -9.24 -25.07 -10.30
C LYS A 126 -8.88 -23.83 -11.10
N THR A 127 -7.87 -23.98 -11.93
CA THR A 127 -7.40 -22.93 -12.83
C THR A 127 -7.48 -23.44 -14.25
N GLU A 128 -8.03 -22.62 -15.14
CA GLU A 128 -8.05 -22.83 -16.58
C GLU A 128 -7.44 -21.60 -17.25
N VAL A 129 -6.60 -21.80 -18.25
CA VAL A 129 -5.90 -20.70 -18.93
C VAL A 129 -6.12 -20.82 -20.42
N SER A 130 -6.54 -19.72 -21.04
CA SER A 130 -6.72 -19.62 -22.48
C SER A 130 -6.29 -18.24 -22.96
N GLY A 131 -5.26 -18.20 -23.80
CA GLY A 131 -4.76 -16.94 -24.34
C GLY A 131 -4.21 -15.96 -23.30
N GLY A 132 -3.70 -16.46 -22.16
CA GLY A 132 -3.27 -15.64 -21.02
C GLY A 132 -4.39 -15.23 -20.04
N THR A 133 -5.66 -15.44 -20.38
CA THR A 133 -6.78 -15.25 -19.46
C THR A 133 -6.90 -16.44 -18.53
N VAL A 134 -6.88 -16.18 -17.21
CA VAL A 134 -6.97 -17.19 -16.15
C VAL A 134 -8.39 -17.21 -15.59
N ALA A 135 -9.12 -18.31 -15.76
CA ALA A 135 -10.36 -18.55 -15.03
C ALA A 135 -10.05 -19.26 -13.70
N LEU A 136 -10.52 -18.66 -12.59
CA LEU A 136 -10.44 -19.25 -11.25
C LEU A 136 -11.81 -19.81 -10.87
N LEU A 137 -11.87 -21.11 -10.60
CA LEU A 137 -13.10 -21.86 -10.30
C LEU A 137 -12.93 -22.60 -8.98
N GLY A 138 -13.97 -22.68 -8.17
CA GLY A 138 -13.91 -23.37 -6.88
C GLY A 138 -14.73 -22.64 -5.84
N GLU A 139 -14.55 -22.99 -4.58
CA GLU A 139 -15.32 -22.43 -3.49
C GLU A 139 -14.39 -22.05 -2.34
N VAL A 140 -14.48 -20.85 -1.77
CA VAL A 140 -13.66 -20.38 -0.63
C VAL A 140 -14.56 -20.04 0.56
N ASP A 141 -14.00 -19.74 1.73
CA ASP A 141 -14.75 -19.48 2.96
C ASP A 141 -15.02 -17.98 3.20
N SER A 142 -14.38 -17.07 2.45
CA SER A 142 -14.65 -15.62 2.53
C SER A 142 -14.36 -14.86 1.24
N LEU A 143 -14.96 -13.67 1.11
CA LEU A 143 -14.68 -12.73 0.03
C LEU A 143 -13.19 -12.33 -0.04
N ALA A 144 -12.56 -12.14 1.12
CA ALA A 144 -11.17 -11.76 1.16
C ALA A 144 -10.24 -12.86 0.60
N GLN A 145 -10.55 -14.15 0.86
CA GLN A 145 -9.83 -15.28 0.21
C GLN A 145 -10.03 -15.28 -1.31
N LYS A 146 -11.27 -15.02 -1.77
CA LYS A 146 -11.59 -14.90 -3.19
C LYS A 146 -10.76 -13.80 -3.87
N ARG A 147 -10.65 -12.62 -3.23
CA ARG A 147 -9.85 -11.49 -3.70
C ARG A 147 -8.35 -11.77 -3.66
N ILE A 148 -7.86 -12.41 -2.61
CA ILE A 148 -6.46 -12.81 -2.48
C ILE A 148 -6.07 -13.78 -3.60
N ALA A 149 -6.92 -14.76 -3.92
CA ALA A 149 -6.69 -15.70 -5.01
C ALA A 149 -6.58 -14.99 -6.36
N GLU A 150 -7.47 -14.03 -6.62
CA GLU A 150 -7.43 -13.19 -7.82
C GLU A 150 -6.16 -12.35 -7.90
N PHE A 151 -5.80 -11.65 -6.82
CA PHE A 151 -4.58 -10.85 -6.78
C PHE A 151 -3.32 -11.71 -6.99
N ALA A 152 -3.27 -12.88 -6.35
CA ALA A 152 -2.16 -13.81 -6.46
C ALA A 152 -2.02 -14.37 -7.89
N ALA A 153 -3.13 -14.76 -8.52
CA ALA A 153 -3.14 -15.18 -9.92
C ALA A 153 -2.77 -14.03 -10.86
N ALA A 154 -3.31 -12.83 -10.62
CA ALA A 154 -3.03 -11.64 -11.41
C ALA A 154 -1.55 -11.28 -11.37
N GLY A 155 -0.84 -11.54 -10.27
CA GLY A 155 0.60 -11.34 -10.09
C GLY A 155 1.52 -12.24 -10.92
N VAL A 156 0.99 -13.30 -11.55
CA VAL A 156 1.79 -14.27 -12.29
C VAL A 156 2.20 -13.74 -13.67
N ARG A 157 3.47 -13.94 -14.00
CA ARG A 157 4.04 -13.58 -15.30
C ARG A 157 3.28 -14.24 -16.45
N GLY A 158 2.77 -13.42 -17.37
CA GLY A 158 2.07 -13.85 -18.58
C GLY A 158 0.55 -13.93 -18.44
N VAL A 159 0.02 -13.69 -17.24
CA VAL A 159 -1.42 -13.49 -17.04
C VAL A 159 -1.83 -12.14 -17.60
N SER A 160 -2.83 -12.13 -18.49
CA SER A 160 -3.37 -10.91 -19.09
C SER A 160 -4.70 -10.47 -18.47
N GLU A 161 -5.48 -11.41 -17.96
CA GLU A 161 -6.78 -11.17 -17.34
C GLU A 161 -7.05 -12.28 -16.31
N VAL A 162 -7.77 -11.98 -15.25
CA VAL A 162 -8.27 -12.98 -14.29
C VAL A 162 -9.79 -12.91 -14.26
N ASP A 163 -10.42 -14.02 -14.61
CA ASP A 163 -11.86 -14.23 -14.49
C ASP A 163 -12.14 -15.02 -13.21
N ASN A 164 -12.48 -14.30 -12.14
CA ASN A 164 -12.64 -14.86 -10.80
C ASN A 164 -14.07 -15.36 -10.54
N GLN A 165 -14.32 -16.61 -10.92
CA GLN A 165 -15.60 -17.29 -10.76
C GLN A 165 -15.69 -18.13 -9.47
N ILE A 166 -14.82 -17.88 -8.49
CA ILE A 166 -14.87 -18.55 -7.19
C ILE A 166 -16.18 -18.19 -6.47
N THR A 167 -16.84 -19.19 -5.88
CA THR A 167 -18.00 -18.99 -5.00
C THR A 167 -17.56 -18.90 -3.54
N VAL A 168 -18.28 -18.12 -2.72
CA VAL A 168 -18.02 -18.06 -1.27
C VAL A 168 -19.01 -18.98 -0.58
N ARG A 169 -18.52 -19.98 0.15
CA ARG A 169 -19.32 -20.84 1.01
C ARG A 169 -19.69 -20.05 2.26
N MET A 170 -20.99 -19.80 2.40
CA MET A 170 -21.50 -19.23 3.63
C MET A 170 -21.63 -20.35 4.67
N SER A 171 -20.75 -20.35 5.67
CA SER A 171 -20.75 -21.32 6.78
C SER A 171 -20.90 -20.67 8.14
N SER A 172 -21.33 -19.41 8.19
CA SER A 172 -21.32 -18.59 9.39
C SER A 172 -22.69 -18.54 10.05
N ASP A 173 -22.77 -18.90 11.34
CA ASP A 173 -23.95 -18.70 12.20
C ASP A 173 -24.02 -17.27 12.77
N ARG A 174 -23.12 -16.38 12.33
CA ARG A 174 -23.03 -14.99 12.81
C ARG A 174 -24.25 -14.19 12.38
N SER A 175 -24.78 -13.38 13.28
CA SER A 175 -25.93 -12.53 12.97
C SER A 175 -25.54 -11.30 12.16
N ASP A 176 -26.45 -10.76 11.35
CA ASP A 176 -26.24 -9.51 10.62
C ASP A 176 -25.84 -8.36 11.55
N GLU A 177 -26.40 -8.30 12.76
CA GLU A 177 -26.08 -7.26 13.75
C GLU A 177 -24.64 -7.38 14.28
N GLU A 178 -24.16 -8.60 14.48
CA GLU A 178 -22.77 -8.86 14.88
C GLU A 178 -21.80 -8.43 13.78
N LEU A 179 -22.08 -8.83 12.53
CA LEU A 179 -21.28 -8.48 11.36
C LEU A 179 -21.26 -6.95 11.15
N ARG A 180 -22.42 -6.30 11.27
CA ARG A 180 -22.55 -4.84 11.18
C ARG A 180 -21.69 -4.14 12.23
N ALA A 181 -21.77 -4.59 13.49
CA ALA A 181 -21.01 -4.02 14.59
C ALA A 181 -19.49 -4.17 14.40
N GLU A 182 -19.05 -5.33 13.93
CA GLU A 182 -17.63 -5.57 13.64
C GLU A 182 -17.12 -4.68 12.49
N ILE A 183 -17.83 -4.63 11.36
CA ILE A 183 -17.45 -3.78 10.22
C ILE A 183 -17.40 -2.31 10.64
N SER A 184 -18.42 -1.82 11.37
CA SER A 184 -18.41 -0.46 11.91
C SER A 184 -17.18 -0.19 12.79
N ALA A 185 -16.83 -1.14 13.67
CA ALA A 185 -15.66 -1.00 14.53
C ALA A 185 -14.35 -0.97 13.73
N LEU A 186 -14.18 -1.87 12.75
CA LEU A 186 -13.00 -1.91 11.87
C LEU A 186 -12.81 -0.60 11.09
N ILE A 187 -13.90 0.01 10.62
CA ILE A 187 -13.85 1.30 9.90
C ILE A 187 -13.47 2.43 10.87
N VAL A 188 -14.14 2.54 12.02
CA VAL A 188 -13.91 3.62 12.98
C VAL A 188 -12.48 3.59 13.54
N GLN A 189 -11.94 2.39 13.78
CA GLN A 189 -10.59 2.21 14.32
C GLN A 189 -9.48 2.25 13.25
N SER A 190 -9.82 2.47 11.98
CA SER A 190 -8.86 2.51 10.88
C SER A 190 -8.35 3.94 10.64
N VAL A 191 -7.03 4.10 10.59
CA VAL A 191 -6.39 5.40 10.26
C VAL A 191 -6.74 5.90 8.86
N TYR A 192 -7.25 5.04 7.98
CA TYR A 192 -7.66 5.43 6.63
C TYR A 192 -9.02 6.13 6.57
N PHE A 193 -9.83 5.98 7.63
CA PHE A 193 -11.22 6.47 7.68
C PHE A 193 -11.48 7.30 8.93
N ASP A 194 -10.43 7.78 9.60
CA ASP A 194 -10.51 8.45 10.91
C ASP A 194 -11.31 9.77 10.90
N ASN A 195 -11.44 10.40 9.75
CA ASN A 195 -12.28 11.58 9.50
C ASN A 195 -13.51 11.30 8.63
N ALA A 196 -13.77 10.04 8.29
CA ALA A 196 -14.89 9.65 7.43
C ALA A 196 -16.08 9.17 8.26
N ASN A 197 -17.27 9.66 7.92
CA ASN A 197 -18.53 9.18 8.49
C ASN A 197 -19.17 8.16 7.55
N ILE A 198 -19.12 6.87 7.94
CA ILE A 198 -19.61 5.75 7.14
C ILE A 198 -20.73 5.05 7.90
N ASP A 199 -21.89 4.93 7.27
CA ASP A 199 -23.00 4.11 7.75
C ASP A 199 -22.85 2.67 7.21
N VAL A 200 -23.13 1.71 8.07
CA VAL A 200 -22.99 0.27 7.78
C VAL A 200 -24.31 -0.41 8.08
N GLN A 201 -24.86 -1.07 7.06
CA GLN A 201 -26.04 -1.91 7.17
C GLN A 201 -25.70 -3.31 6.70
N VAL A 202 -26.19 -4.34 7.38
CA VAL A 202 -26.02 -5.72 6.95
C VAL A 202 -27.40 -6.37 6.94
N ASN A 203 -27.76 -6.99 5.81
CA ASN A 203 -29.00 -7.75 5.68
C ASN A 203 -28.70 -9.01 4.87
N GLU A 204 -29.10 -10.17 5.39
CA GLU A 204 -28.83 -11.47 4.75
C GLU A 204 -27.33 -11.63 4.41
N HIS A 205 -26.45 -11.21 5.33
CA HIS A 205 -25.00 -11.20 5.18
C HIS A 205 -24.47 -10.34 4.01
N VAL A 206 -25.27 -9.45 3.45
CA VAL A 206 -24.83 -8.44 2.47
C VAL A 206 -24.58 -7.12 3.19
N ALA A 207 -23.33 -6.67 3.21
CA ALA A 207 -22.96 -5.38 3.77
C ALA A 207 -23.19 -4.27 2.76
N LYS A 208 -24.02 -3.29 3.12
CA LYS A 208 -24.25 -2.07 2.37
C LYS A 208 -23.61 -0.90 3.11
N LEU A 209 -22.69 -0.22 2.45
CA LEU A 209 -21.94 0.92 3.00
C LEU A 209 -22.40 2.21 2.32
N SER A 210 -22.58 3.28 3.10
CA SER A 210 -22.90 4.61 2.58
C SER A 210 -22.18 5.70 3.37
N GLY A 211 -22.00 6.88 2.77
CA GLY A 211 -21.24 7.98 3.37
C GLY A 211 -20.29 8.64 2.36
N ALA A 212 -19.22 9.25 2.85
CA ALA A 212 -18.23 9.92 2.01
C ALA A 212 -16.79 9.51 2.36
N VAL A 213 -15.96 9.38 1.32
CA VAL A 213 -14.51 9.12 1.42
C VAL A 213 -13.71 10.08 0.55
N GLY A 214 -12.43 10.26 0.83
CA GLY A 214 -11.58 11.24 0.12
C GLY A 214 -11.09 10.81 -1.27
N SER A 215 -11.13 9.53 -1.63
CA SER A 215 -10.64 9.04 -2.94
C SER A 215 -11.28 7.73 -3.34
N VAL A 216 -11.16 7.40 -4.63
CA VAL A 216 -11.56 6.07 -5.14
C VAL A 216 -10.73 4.97 -4.47
N ALA A 217 -9.44 5.22 -4.21
CA ALA A 217 -8.60 4.27 -3.47
C ALA A 217 -9.10 4.02 -2.03
N ALA A 218 -9.58 5.06 -1.34
CA ALA A 218 -10.22 4.91 -0.04
C ALA A 218 -11.55 4.14 -0.14
N LYS A 219 -12.35 4.38 -1.19
CA LYS A 219 -13.58 3.63 -1.46
C LYS A 219 -13.31 2.13 -1.67
N ASP A 220 -12.31 1.78 -2.46
CA ASP A 220 -11.90 0.39 -2.67
C ASP A 220 -11.45 -0.27 -1.37
N ARG A 221 -10.64 0.44 -0.57
CA ARG A 221 -10.18 -0.03 0.73
C ARG A 221 -11.34 -0.24 1.71
N LEU A 222 -12.35 0.63 1.66
CA LEU A 222 -13.53 0.52 2.50
C LEU A 222 -14.29 -0.78 2.20
N GLY A 223 -14.42 -1.12 0.92
CA GLY A 223 -14.96 -2.41 0.48
C GLY A 223 -14.15 -3.59 1.05
N GLN A 224 -12.82 -3.54 0.94
CA GLN A 224 -11.94 -4.60 1.45
C GLN A 224 -12.01 -4.78 2.96
N ILE A 225 -12.17 -3.70 3.74
CA ILE A 225 -12.34 -3.80 5.20
C ILE A 225 -13.64 -4.54 5.56
N ALA A 226 -14.69 -4.39 4.77
CA ALA A 226 -15.97 -5.05 5.00
C ALA A 226 -16.02 -6.51 4.53
N GLU A 227 -14.99 -7.02 3.85
CA GLU A 227 -14.87 -8.43 3.42
C GLU A 227 -14.50 -9.38 4.58
N ILE A 228 -15.08 -9.16 5.76
CA ILE A 228 -14.87 -10.00 6.93
C ILE A 228 -15.50 -11.38 6.75
N TRP A 229 -15.05 -12.35 7.56
CA TRP A 229 -15.63 -13.68 7.55
C TRP A 229 -17.11 -13.66 7.96
N GLY A 230 -17.95 -14.23 7.10
CA GLY A 230 -19.41 -14.22 7.22
C GLY A 230 -20.11 -13.38 6.14
N ILE A 231 -19.47 -12.37 5.54
CA ILE A 231 -20.12 -11.53 4.53
C ILE A 231 -20.18 -12.20 3.15
N ALA A 232 -21.35 -12.14 2.52
CA ALA A 232 -21.64 -12.69 1.19
C ALA A 232 -21.20 -11.76 0.06
N ALA A 233 -21.47 -10.47 0.25
CA ALA A 233 -21.22 -9.42 -0.72
C ALA A 233 -21.10 -8.08 0.01
N VAL A 234 -20.33 -7.17 -0.57
CA VAL A 234 -20.19 -5.79 -0.10
C VAL A 234 -20.65 -4.85 -1.21
N ASP A 235 -21.63 -4.00 -0.90
CA ASP A 235 -22.12 -2.94 -1.78
C ASP A 235 -21.62 -1.58 -1.27
N VAL A 236 -20.78 -0.94 -2.09
CA VAL A 236 -20.24 0.41 -1.86
C VAL A 236 -20.80 1.44 -2.83
N THR A 237 -21.88 1.11 -3.56
CA THR A 237 -22.46 1.99 -4.58
C THR A 237 -22.83 3.35 -4.01
N ASP A 238 -23.40 3.36 -2.80
CA ASP A 238 -23.85 4.56 -2.09
C ASP A 238 -22.74 5.30 -1.31
N VAL A 239 -21.47 4.89 -1.47
CA VAL A 239 -20.31 5.61 -0.95
C VAL A 239 -19.86 6.67 -1.96
N GLU A 240 -19.92 7.94 -1.58
CA GLU A 240 -19.51 9.07 -2.41
C GLU A 240 -18.00 9.34 -2.27
N VAL A 241 -17.32 9.63 -3.38
CA VAL A 241 -15.94 10.12 -3.35
C VAL A 241 -15.98 11.64 -3.31
N ASN A 242 -15.89 12.20 -2.10
CA ASN A 242 -16.00 13.64 -1.87
C ASN A 242 -15.18 14.05 -0.62
N PRO A 243 -13.94 14.55 -0.80
CA PRO A 243 -13.10 15.05 0.29
C PRO A 243 -13.74 16.18 1.12
N ASP A 244 -14.66 16.95 0.53
CA ASP A 244 -15.26 18.12 1.17
C ASP A 244 -16.29 17.76 2.24
N LYS A 245 -16.74 16.49 2.24
CA LYS A 245 -17.67 15.93 3.23
C LYS A 245 -16.96 15.21 4.38
N LEU A 246 -15.63 15.19 4.40
CA LEU A 246 -14.85 14.64 5.51
C LEU A 246 -14.88 15.62 6.70
N ASP A 247 -14.82 15.07 7.90
CA ASP A 247 -14.93 15.83 9.15
C ASP A 247 -13.73 15.55 10.05
N ASP A 248 -12.78 16.48 10.07
CA ASP A 248 -11.56 16.38 10.88
C ASP A 248 -11.87 16.37 12.39
N SER A 249 -13.03 16.86 12.82
CA SER A 249 -13.42 16.79 14.24
C SER A 249 -13.67 15.35 14.71
N LEU A 250 -14.11 14.46 13.79
CA LEU A 250 -14.26 13.03 14.09
C LEU A 250 -12.91 12.38 14.36
N ARG A 251 -11.86 12.82 13.67
CA ARG A 251 -10.50 12.34 13.92
C ARG A 251 -10.09 12.70 15.33
N GLU A 252 -10.19 13.96 15.72
CA GLU A 252 -9.79 14.40 17.07
C GLU A 252 -10.49 13.58 18.15
N GLN A 253 -11.81 13.37 17.98
CA GLN A 253 -12.62 12.57 18.89
C GLN A 253 -12.15 11.11 18.97
N ARG A 254 -11.98 10.43 17.83
CA ARG A 254 -11.58 9.01 17.80
C ARG A 254 -10.22 8.76 18.43
N TYR A 255 -9.26 9.66 18.21
CA TYR A 255 -7.95 9.54 18.87
C TYR A 255 -8.01 9.85 20.37
N ALA A 256 -8.91 10.74 20.81
CA ALA A 256 -9.11 11.04 22.23
C ALA A 256 -9.75 9.87 22.99
N ASP A 257 -10.63 9.12 22.33
CA ASP A 257 -11.35 7.98 22.91
C ASP A 257 -10.52 6.68 22.98
N MET A 258 -9.34 6.64 22.33
CA MET A 258 -8.48 5.45 22.28
C MET A 258 -7.53 5.37 23.49
N ASP A 259 -7.98 4.66 24.54
CA ASP A 259 -7.12 4.20 25.62
C ASP A 259 -6.39 2.88 25.27
N ASP A 260 -5.46 2.44 26.11
CA ASP A 260 -4.64 1.23 25.86
C ASP A 260 -5.51 -0.04 25.72
N GLN A 261 -6.62 -0.12 26.45
CA GLN A 261 -7.52 -1.26 26.38
C GLN A 261 -8.27 -1.28 25.03
N SER A 262 -8.77 -0.13 24.61
CA SER A 262 -9.48 0.05 23.34
C SER A 262 -8.56 -0.19 22.15
N ILE A 263 -7.32 0.29 22.21
CA ILE A 263 -6.28 0.00 21.20
C ILE A 263 -6.02 -1.50 21.12
N THR A 264 -5.85 -2.18 22.26
CA THR A 264 -5.60 -3.63 22.29
C THR A 264 -6.78 -4.40 21.67
N ALA A 265 -8.01 -4.03 22.01
CA ALA A 265 -9.21 -4.64 21.43
C ALA A 265 -9.34 -4.37 19.93
N ALA A 266 -8.97 -3.16 19.46
CA ALA A 266 -8.98 -2.80 18.06
C ALA A 266 -7.95 -3.62 17.25
N VAL A 267 -6.73 -3.77 17.77
CA VAL A 267 -5.70 -4.62 17.16
C VAL A 267 -6.17 -6.07 17.05
N ARG A 268 -6.71 -6.65 18.13
CA ARG A 268 -7.21 -8.04 18.12
C ARG A 268 -8.30 -8.23 17.07
N ARG A 269 -9.28 -7.32 17.01
CA ARG A 269 -10.33 -7.34 15.98
C ARG A 269 -9.76 -7.26 14.56
N SER A 270 -8.75 -6.43 14.33
CA SER A 270 -8.08 -6.36 13.04
C SER A 270 -7.35 -7.65 12.65
N PHE A 271 -6.84 -8.43 13.62
CA PHE A 271 -6.25 -9.74 13.35
C PHE A 271 -7.32 -10.80 13.07
N GLU A 272 -8.42 -10.80 13.82
CA GLU A 272 -9.57 -11.70 13.63
C GLU A 272 -10.21 -11.54 12.26
N ALA A 273 -10.26 -10.29 11.76
CA ALA A 273 -10.80 -9.98 10.44
C ALA A 273 -9.83 -10.26 9.27
N ASP A 274 -8.53 -10.46 9.54
CA ASP A 274 -7.52 -10.60 8.49
C ASP A 274 -7.37 -12.07 8.04
N PRO A 275 -7.48 -12.38 6.73
CA PRO A 275 -7.40 -13.75 6.21
C PRO A 275 -6.08 -14.49 6.47
N TYR A 276 -5.00 -13.78 6.79
CA TYR A 276 -3.71 -14.40 7.09
C TYR A 276 -3.51 -14.62 8.60
N LEU A 277 -4.20 -13.85 9.44
CA LEU A 277 -4.02 -13.90 10.90
C LEU A 277 -5.17 -14.56 11.65
N PHE A 278 -6.39 -14.63 11.11
CA PHE A 278 -7.57 -15.09 11.85
C PHE A 278 -7.39 -16.49 12.47
N SER A 279 -6.62 -17.36 11.84
CA SER A 279 -6.35 -18.73 12.33
C SER A 279 -5.24 -18.82 13.37
N ARG A 280 -4.52 -17.72 13.61
CA ARG A 280 -3.31 -17.61 14.46
C ARG A 280 -3.46 -16.53 15.54
N VAL A 281 -4.63 -15.93 15.70
CA VAL A 281 -4.86 -14.85 16.67
C VAL A 281 -4.50 -15.28 18.10
N GLU A 282 -4.77 -16.54 18.44
CA GLU A 282 -4.44 -17.11 19.76
C GLU A 282 -2.94 -17.35 19.97
N GLU A 283 -2.14 -17.38 18.90
CA GLU A 283 -0.68 -17.54 18.95
C GLU A 283 0.04 -16.18 19.13
N ILE A 284 -0.69 -15.08 18.92
CA ILE A 284 -0.17 -13.72 18.95
C ILE A 284 -0.71 -12.98 20.19
N ASP A 285 0.17 -12.79 21.16
CA ASP A 285 -0.12 -11.97 22.32
C ASP A 285 0.05 -10.49 22.00
N VAL A 286 -1.01 -9.72 22.28
CA VAL A 286 -1.05 -8.27 22.11
C VAL A 286 -1.21 -7.61 23.47
N SER A 287 -0.28 -6.70 23.80
CA SER A 287 -0.40 -5.81 24.95
C SER A 287 -0.10 -4.38 24.55
N THR A 288 -0.80 -3.42 25.17
CA THR A 288 -0.61 -1.99 24.89
C THR A 288 -0.32 -1.23 26.17
N LYS A 289 0.67 -0.35 26.13
CA LYS A 289 0.98 0.59 27.23
C LYS A 289 1.38 1.95 26.70
N GLN A 290 0.67 3.00 27.11
CA GLN A 290 0.88 4.36 26.60
C GLN A 290 0.83 4.41 25.07
N ALA A 291 -0.14 3.71 24.49
CA ALA A 291 -0.32 3.50 23.06
C ALA A 291 0.86 2.83 22.35
N LYS A 292 1.79 2.21 23.08
CA LYS A 292 2.84 1.36 22.52
C LYS A 292 2.35 -0.08 22.54
N VAL A 293 2.12 -0.63 21.36
CA VAL A 293 1.70 -2.02 21.15
C VAL A 293 2.95 -2.89 21.13
N GLN A 294 2.90 -3.95 21.92
CA GLN A 294 3.88 -5.01 21.97
C GLN A 294 3.22 -6.28 21.43
N LEU A 295 3.83 -6.86 20.40
CA LEU A 295 3.49 -8.19 19.89
C LEU A 295 4.52 -9.18 20.40
N THR A 296 4.07 -10.31 20.92
CA THR A 296 4.88 -11.46 21.33
C THR A 296 4.17 -12.76 20.97
N GLY A 297 4.89 -13.86 20.96
CA GLY A 297 4.36 -15.18 20.61
C GLY A 297 5.14 -15.79 19.45
N THR A 298 4.59 -16.85 18.90
CA THR A 298 5.26 -17.67 17.89
C THR A 298 4.40 -17.76 16.65
N VAL A 299 4.99 -17.56 15.49
CA VAL A 299 4.34 -17.70 14.18
C VAL A 299 5.12 -18.64 13.29
N ASP A 300 4.48 -19.20 12.27
CA ASP A 300 5.11 -20.19 11.39
C ASP A 300 5.90 -19.60 10.21
N ARG A 301 5.76 -18.28 9.94
CA ARG A 301 6.41 -17.59 8.81
C ARG A 301 6.69 -16.11 9.07
N GLY A 302 7.75 -15.57 8.45
CA GLY A 302 8.09 -14.13 8.50
C GLY A 302 6.99 -13.21 7.94
N PHE A 303 6.30 -13.63 6.89
CA PHE A 303 5.19 -12.86 6.34
C PHE A 303 4.06 -12.58 7.36
N VAL A 304 3.73 -13.53 8.23
CA VAL A 304 2.71 -13.38 9.28
C VAL A 304 3.14 -12.28 10.26
N GLN A 305 4.42 -12.27 10.64
CA GLN A 305 5.01 -11.22 11.47
C GLN A 305 4.92 -9.85 10.81
N THR A 306 5.26 -9.74 9.52
CA THR A 306 5.16 -8.50 8.73
C THR A 306 3.72 -8.01 8.66
N ARG A 307 2.78 -8.92 8.36
CA ARG A 307 1.34 -8.61 8.25
C ARG A 307 0.74 -8.13 9.56
N ALA A 308 1.07 -8.78 10.68
CA ALA A 308 0.63 -8.36 12.01
C ALA A 308 1.10 -6.94 12.32
N ALA A 309 2.35 -6.61 12.00
CA ALA A 309 2.88 -5.26 12.19
C ALA A 309 2.17 -4.21 11.32
N GLU A 310 1.84 -4.53 10.07
CA GLU A 310 1.07 -3.64 9.19
C GLU A 310 -0.32 -3.33 9.75
N LEU A 311 -1.05 -4.34 10.19
CA LEU A 311 -2.40 -4.16 10.72
C LEU A 311 -2.39 -3.30 11.98
N VAL A 312 -1.43 -3.52 12.89
CA VAL A 312 -1.26 -2.70 14.10
C VAL A 312 -1.01 -1.23 13.75
N ARG A 313 -0.17 -0.94 12.74
CA ARG A 313 0.10 0.45 12.31
C ARG A 313 -1.15 1.16 11.77
N ASN A 314 -2.14 0.38 11.32
CA ASN A 314 -3.37 0.92 10.73
C ASN A 314 -4.47 1.19 11.78
N VAL A 315 -4.22 0.90 13.06
CA VAL A 315 -5.17 1.13 14.15
C VAL A 315 -5.00 2.53 14.73
N VAL A 316 -6.11 3.27 14.83
CA VAL A 316 -6.17 4.59 15.45
C VAL A 316 -5.67 4.53 16.90
N GLY A 317 -4.90 5.55 17.29
CA GLY A 317 -4.33 5.63 18.63
C GLY A 317 -3.00 4.88 18.79
N VAL A 318 -2.66 3.90 17.93
CA VAL A 318 -1.36 3.23 17.99
C VAL A 318 -0.24 4.24 17.75
N ARG A 319 0.64 4.34 18.73
CA ARG A 319 1.82 5.18 18.67
C ARG A 319 2.99 4.34 18.18
N ARG A 320 3.42 3.35 18.96
CA ARG A 320 4.60 2.56 18.62
C ARG A 320 4.21 1.10 18.50
N ILE A 321 4.90 0.39 17.62
CA ILE A 321 4.91 -1.06 17.61
C ILE A 321 6.31 -1.58 17.97
N ASN A 322 6.36 -2.51 18.91
CA ASN A 322 7.46 -3.44 19.09
C ASN A 322 6.96 -4.81 18.64
N ASN A 323 7.59 -5.38 17.63
CA ASN A 323 7.22 -6.67 17.09
C ASN A 323 8.29 -7.70 17.45
N ASP A 324 8.05 -8.41 18.55
CA ASP A 324 8.95 -9.45 19.07
C ASP A 324 8.34 -10.85 18.83
N LEU A 325 7.60 -11.02 17.72
CA LEU A 325 7.15 -12.34 17.28
C LEU A 325 8.34 -13.19 16.82
N GLU A 326 8.38 -14.44 17.26
CA GLU A 326 9.38 -15.42 16.88
C GLU A 326 8.86 -16.33 15.78
N VAL A 327 9.69 -16.67 14.80
CA VAL A 327 9.30 -17.56 13.70
C VAL A 327 9.77 -18.98 14.01
N GLU A 328 8.83 -19.90 14.26
CA GLU A 328 9.10 -21.34 14.45
C GLU A 328 8.37 -22.20 13.43
N TYR A 329 9.09 -23.12 12.78
CA TYR A 329 8.49 -23.99 11.78
C TYR A 329 7.80 -25.20 12.42
N PRO A 330 6.56 -25.54 12.01
CA PRO A 330 5.83 -26.69 12.55
C PRO A 330 6.40 -28.05 12.11
N ASN A 331 7.22 -28.08 11.06
CA ASN A 331 7.84 -29.29 10.49
C ASN A 331 9.37 -29.14 10.43
N GLU A 332 10.06 -30.18 9.93
CA GLU A 332 11.50 -30.10 9.66
C GLU A 332 11.82 -28.86 8.81
N GLN A 333 12.71 -28.01 9.35
CA GLN A 333 13.08 -26.76 8.71
C GLN A 333 13.62 -27.05 7.30
N PRO A 334 13.09 -26.39 6.25
CA PRO A 334 13.58 -26.59 4.90
C PRO A 334 15.09 -26.30 4.85
N SER A 335 15.85 -27.16 4.15
CA SER A 335 17.27 -26.89 3.94
C SER A 335 17.45 -25.57 3.19
N ASP A 336 18.56 -24.85 3.44
CA ASP A 336 18.88 -23.61 2.73
C ASP A 336 18.86 -23.79 1.21
N ALA A 337 19.26 -24.97 0.71
CA ALA A 337 19.19 -25.31 -0.71
C ALA A 337 17.75 -25.36 -1.25
N THR A 338 16.82 -25.88 -0.44
CA THR A 338 15.38 -25.86 -0.73
C THR A 338 14.86 -24.42 -0.74
N ILE A 339 15.20 -23.63 0.29
CA ILE A 339 14.79 -22.23 0.40
C ILE A 339 15.26 -21.43 -0.81
N ILE A 340 16.55 -21.51 -1.16
CA ILE A 340 17.12 -20.83 -2.34
C ILE A 340 16.33 -21.18 -3.60
N LYS A 341 16.08 -22.47 -3.83
CA LYS A 341 15.37 -22.95 -5.02
C LYS A 341 13.93 -22.41 -5.05
N GLU A 342 13.19 -22.51 -3.96
CA GLU A 342 11.80 -22.04 -3.89
C GLU A 342 11.71 -20.52 -4.03
N THR A 343 12.61 -19.77 -3.40
CA THR A 343 12.70 -18.30 -3.56
C THR A 343 13.02 -17.91 -4.99
N GLN A 344 14.01 -18.52 -5.64
CA GLN A 344 14.32 -18.26 -7.05
C GLN A 344 13.11 -18.52 -7.94
N GLN A 345 12.39 -19.63 -7.73
CA GLN A 345 11.21 -19.94 -8.49
C GLN A 345 10.05 -18.98 -8.20
N ALA A 346 9.87 -18.52 -6.96
CA ALA A 346 8.85 -17.55 -6.59
C ALA A 346 9.09 -16.19 -7.26
N LEU A 347 10.32 -15.70 -7.22
CA LEU A 347 10.72 -14.47 -7.91
C LEU A 347 10.51 -14.58 -9.43
N ALA A 348 10.89 -15.70 -10.04
CA ALA A 348 10.75 -15.94 -11.48
C ALA A 348 9.29 -16.01 -11.95
N ARG A 349 8.34 -16.37 -11.07
CA ARG A 349 6.90 -16.38 -11.37
C ARG A 349 6.27 -14.99 -11.37
N SER A 350 6.91 -14.01 -10.73
CA SER A 350 6.34 -12.68 -10.57
C SER A 350 6.40 -11.88 -11.86
N GLY A 351 5.24 -11.38 -12.33
CA GLY A 351 5.18 -10.41 -13.42
C GLY A 351 5.86 -9.08 -13.08
N HIS A 352 6.09 -8.79 -11.81
CA HIS A 352 6.84 -7.61 -11.37
C HIS A 352 8.34 -7.73 -11.63
N LEU A 353 8.89 -8.94 -11.69
CA LEU A 353 10.35 -9.19 -11.74
C LEU A 353 10.82 -9.84 -13.04
N ASP A 354 9.93 -9.93 -14.04
CA ASP A 354 10.06 -10.63 -15.33
C ASP A 354 11.43 -10.45 -16.03
N ARG A 355 12.05 -9.27 -15.92
CA ARG A 355 13.26 -8.90 -16.69
C ARG A 355 14.60 -9.12 -15.98
N ARG A 356 14.67 -9.65 -14.74
CA ARG A 356 15.90 -9.50 -13.90
C ARG A 356 16.46 -10.79 -13.32
N GLU A 357 17.79 -10.88 -13.34
CA GLU A 357 18.54 -11.90 -12.63
C GLU A 357 18.74 -11.49 -11.17
N ILE A 358 17.82 -11.91 -10.31
CA ILE A 358 17.98 -11.79 -8.86
C ILE A 358 18.72 -13.02 -8.34
N ARG A 359 19.89 -12.80 -7.76
CA ARG A 359 20.68 -13.84 -7.09
C ARG A 359 20.18 -13.99 -5.66
N VAL A 360 19.96 -15.24 -5.27
CA VAL A 360 19.47 -15.60 -3.95
C VAL A 360 20.56 -16.40 -3.23
N HIS A 361 20.90 -15.97 -2.02
CA HIS A 361 21.75 -16.70 -1.09
C HIS A 361 20.94 -17.01 0.18
N CYS A 362 21.23 -18.13 0.85
CA CYS A 362 20.62 -18.47 2.12
C CYS A 362 21.64 -19.13 3.04
N ASP A 363 21.69 -18.68 4.30
CA ASP A 363 22.41 -19.34 5.40
C ASP A 363 21.48 -19.43 6.62
N ARG A 364 21.23 -20.63 7.12
CA ARG A 364 20.37 -20.89 8.29
C ARG A 364 19.02 -20.18 8.16
N ALA A 365 18.36 -20.33 7.02
CA ALA A 365 17.09 -19.68 6.67
C ALA A 365 17.09 -18.13 6.57
N HIS A 366 18.23 -17.47 6.66
CA HIS A 366 18.36 -16.04 6.34
C HIS A 366 18.64 -15.86 4.85
N VAL A 367 17.65 -15.35 4.12
CA VAL A 367 17.75 -15.12 2.68
C VAL A 367 18.38 -13.75 2.41
N SER A 368 19.33 -13.70 1.49
CA SER A 368 19.90 -12.45 0.97
C SER A 368 19.64 -12.33 -0.53
N LEU A 369 19.10 -11.19 -0.95
CA LEU A 369 18.80 -10.87 -2.35
C LEU A 369 19.85 -9.91 -2.90
N TYR A 370 20.46 -10.27 -4.03
CA TYR A 370 21.44 -9.45 -4.74
C TYR A 370 21.09 -9.32 -6.22
N GLY A 371 21.47 -8.21 -6.84
CA GLY A 371 21.17 -7.93 -8.25
C GLY A 371 20.75 -6.48 -8.47
N LEU A 372 20.26 -6.22 -9.67
CA LEU A 372 19.72 -4.92 -10.10
C LEU A 372 18.21 -5.04 -10.32
N VAL A 373 17.47 -4.01 -9.95
CA VAL A 373 16.04 -3.84 -10.21
C VAL A 373 15.76 -2.41 -10.65
N ASP A 374 14.70 -2.17 -11.43
CA ASP A 374 14.54 -0.88 -12.11
C ASP A 374 13.91 0.17 -11.18
N SER A 375 13.30 -0.26 -10.07
CA SER A 375 12.61 0.65 -9.15
C SER A 375 12.63 0.16 -7.70
N GLN A 376 12.38 1.10 -6.79
CA GLN A 376 12.16 0.77 -5.37
C GLN A 376 10.93 -0.13 -5.18
N LEU A 377 9.92 -0.02 -6.05
CA LEU A 377 8.76 -0.91 -6.01
C LEU A 377 9.18 -2.37 -6.27
N GLU A 378 9.96 -2.62 -7.32
CA GLU A 378 10.45 -3.96 -7.64
C GLU A 378 11.35 -4.51 -6.54
N LYS A 379 12.18 -3.66 -5.93
CA LYS A 379 12.97 -4.01 -4.74
C LYS A 379 12.07 -4.49 -3.60
N ARG A 380 11.01 -3.75 -3.27
CA ARG A 380 10.06 -4.11 -2.20
C ARG A 380 9.27 -5.38 -2.54
N VAL A 381 8.82 -5.53 -3.78
CA VAL A 381 8.10 -6.72 -4.24
C VAL A 381 8.99 -7.96 -4.16
N ALA A 382 10.27 -7.86 -4.54
CA ALA A 382 11.23 -8.96 -4.39
C ALA A 382 11.42 -9.36 -2.93
N HIS A 383 11.50 -8.40 -2.01
CA HIS A 383 11.54 -8.68 -0.57
C HIS A 383 10.30 -9.42 -0.11
N ALA A 384 9.10 -8.90 -0.41
CA ALA A 384 7.83 -9.50 0.01
C ALA A 384 7.65 -10.93 -0.54
N ILE A 385 8.03 -11.17 -1.80
CA ILE A 385 7.99 -12.51 -2.38
C ILE A 385 8.94 -13.45 -1.66
N ALA A 386 10.17 -13.01 -1.38
CA ALA A 386 11.14 -13.84 -0.66
C ALA A 386 10.71 -14.11 0.79
N ASP A 387 10.14 -13.12 1.46
CA ASP A 387 9.66 -13.21 2.85
C ASP A 387 8.46 -14.16 2.99
N GLY A 388 7.64 -14.25 1.94
CA GLY A 388 6.53 -15.19 1.86
C GLY A 388 6.93 -16.65 1.56
N VAL A 389 8.20 -16.94 1.26
CA VAL A 389 8.64 -18.31 0.97
C VAL A 389 8.72 -19.12 2.25
N ALA A 390 8.09 -20.30 2.26
CA ALA A 390 8.14 -21.21 3.39
C ALA A 390 9.60 -21.58 3.76
N GLY A 391 9.94 -21.47 5.03
CA GLY A 391 11.30 -21.69 5.52
C GLY A 391 12.15 -20.42 5.63
N VAL A 392 11.70 -19.26 5.13
CA VAL A 392 12.43 -17.99 5.28
C VAL A 392 12.15 -17.37 6.64
N VAL A 393 13.21 -17.14 7.42
CA VAL A 393 13.16 -16.48 8.74
C VAL A 393 13.32 -14.98 8.60
N HIS A 394 14.18 -14.55 7.68
CA HIS A 394 14.47 -13.14 7.47
C HIS A 394 15.01 -12.92 6.05
N VAL A 395 14.71 -11.75 5.47
CA VAL A 395 15.21 -11.34 4.15
C VAL A 395 16.08 -10.09 4.26
N ASN A 396 17.38 -10.25 4.00
CA ASN A 396 18.27 -9.13 3.72
C ASN A 396 18.16 -8.73 2.23
N ASN A 397 17.54 -7.58 1.96
CA ASN A 397 17.35 -7.09 0.61
C ASN A 397 18.44 -6.11 0.17
N SER A 398 19.52 -6.66 -0.38
CA SER A 398 20.66 -5.92 -0.91
C SER A 398 20.55 -5.62 -2.41
N LEU A 399 19.35 -5.66 -3.00
CA LEU A 399 19.14 -5.28 -4.40
C LEU A 399 19.52 -3.81 -4.61
N ALA A 400 20.33 -3.56 -5.64
CA ALA A 400 20.57 -2.22 -6.13
C ALA A 400 19.39 -1.82 -7.02
N VAL A 401 18.83 -0.65 -6.79
CA VAL A 401 17.96 -0.07 -7.81
C VAL A 401 18.88 0.49 -8.89
N GLU A 402 18.66 0.12 -10.15
CA GLU A 402 19.29 0.69 -11.33
C GLU A 402 18.85 2.14 -11.42
N ALA A 403 19.41 2.95 -10.54
CA ALA A 403 19.32 4.37 -10.61
C ALA A 403 20.18 4.78 -11.81
N GLU A 404 19.54 5.10 -12.92
CA GLU A 404 19.82 6.45 -13.42
C GLU A 404 19.49 7.36 -12.23
N PRO A 405 20.46 7.98 -11.52
CA PRO A 405 20.12 9.05 -10.59
C PRO A 405 19.27 9.97 -11.45
N SER A 406 18.02 10.19 -11.07
CA SER A 406 17.13 10.90 -11.97
C SER A 406 17.85 12.19 -12.29
N GLY A 407 18.31 12.37 -13.53
CA GLY A 407 19.01 13.59 -13.94
C GLY A 407 18.11 14.82 -13.87
N LYS A 408 16.92 14.67 -13.26
CA LYS A 408 16.03 15.69 -12.77
C LYS A 408 16.83 16.63 -11.89
N SER A 409 16.87 17.88 -12.33
CA SER A 409 17.34 18.98 -11.49
C SER A 409 16.48 19.07 -10.23
N ASP A 410 17.02 19.70 -9.19
CA ASP A 410 16.28 20.03 -7.97
C ASP A 410 14.95 20.74 -8.26
N GLU A 411 14.94 21.59 -9.30
CA GLU A 411 13.73 22.26 -9.77
C GLU A 411 12.66 21.27 -10.28
N ARG A 412 13.06 20.25 -11.04
CA ARG A 412 12.14 19.22 -11.53
C ARG A 412 11.63 18.35 -10.39
N ILE A 413 12.50 17.92 -9.47
CA ILE A 413 12.10 17.15 -8.28
C ILE A 413 11.14 17.97 -7.43
N THR A 414 11.43 19.25 -7.19
CA THR A 414 10.55 20.16 -6.44
C THR A 414 9.17 20.28 -7.09
N LYS A 415 9.14 20.46 -8.42
CA LYS A 415 7.87 20.55 -9.18
C LYS A 415 7.07 19.26 -9.08
N ASP A 416 7.71 18.11 -9.30
CA ASP A 416 7.05 16.80 -9.30
C ASP A 416 6.55 16.44 -7.89
N LEU A 417 7.35 16.71 -6.86
CA LEU A 417 6.97 16.48 -5.46
C LEU A 417 5.80 17.38 -5.03
N ASN A 418 5.84 18.68 -5.34
CA ASN A 418 4.73 19.59 -5.02
C ASN A 418 3.43 19.17 -5.72
N ARG A 419 3.51 18.72 -6.98
CA ARG A 419 2.37 18.15 -7.70
C ARG A 419 1.84 16.90 -6.98
N LYS A 420 2.71 15.93 -6.68
CA LYS A 420 2.34 14.69 -5.99
C LYS A 420 1.69 14.95 -4.63
N LEU A 421 2.24 15.84 -3.82
CA LEU A 421 1.65 16.24 -2.53
C LEU A 421 0.26 16.87 -2.74
N LYS A 422 0.11 17.80 -3.69
CA LYS A 422 -1.18 18.46 -4.01
C LYS A 422 -2.27 17.47 -4.41
N TYR A 423 -1.91 16.41 -5.14
CA TYR A 423 -2.88 15.48 -5.71
C TYR A 423 -2.95 14.12 -4.99
N THR A 424 -2.07 13.80 -4.05
CA THR A 424 -2.12 12.51 -3.33
C THR A 424 -2.49 12.67 -1.86
N LEU A 425 -2.11 13.80 -1.22
CA LEU A 425 -2.56 14.11 0.12
C LEU A 425 -3.94 14.76 0.04
N LEU A 426 -4.93 14.03 0.56
CA LEU A 426 -6.35 14.35 0.43
C LEU A 426 -6.85 15.24 1.57
N ASP A 427 -6.04 15.42 2.61
CA ASP A 427 -6.39 16.19 3.79
C ASP A 427 -6.04 17.67 3.60
N ARG A 428 -6.98 18.54 3.98
CA ARG A 428 -6.81 19.99 3.88
C ARG A 428 -5.93 20.54 4.99
N SER A 429 -5.75 19.79 6.07
CA SER A 429 -5.00 20.18 7.25
C SER A 429 -3.48 20.02 7.06
N ASP A 430 -3.07 19.26 6.04
CA ASP A 430 -1.67 18.99 5.70
C ASP A 430 -0.98 20.27 5.18
N GLN A 431 0.11 20.65 5.84
CA GLN A 431 0.95 21.77 5.45
C GLN A 431 2.36 21.28 5.33
N ILE A 432 2.81 21.04 4.10
CA ILE A 432 4.15 20.51 3.82
C ILE A 432 4.87 21.49 2.90
N ASP A 433 5.95 22.06 3.43
CA ASP A 433 6.91 22.84 2.66
C ASP A 433 8.04 21.92 2.20
N VAL A 434 8.44 22.06 0.94
CA VAL A 434 9.46 21.24 0.29
C VAL A 434 10.61 22.11 -0.16
N THR A 435 11.83 21.70 0.18
CA THR A 435 13.08 22.25 -0.38
C THR A 435 13.92 21.10 -0.91
N VAL A 436 14.45 21.21 -2.13
CA VAL A 436 15.34 20.20 -2.71
C VAL A 436 16.71 20.83 -2.95
N GLU A 437 17.76 20.18 -2.46
CA GLU A 437 19.15 20.58 -2.65
C GLU A 437 19.98 19.34 -2.99
N ASP A 438 20.69 19.38 -4.12
CA ASP A 438 21.54 18.28 -4.61
C ASP A 438 20.79 16.93 -4.69
N GLY A 439 19.53 16.96 -5.13
CA GLY A 439 18.65 15.81 -5.23
C GLY A 439 18.04 15.35 -3.89
N VAL A 440 18.38 15.99 -2.77
CA VAL A 440 17.84 15.65 -1.44
C VAL A 440 16.63 16.52 -1.13
N ALA A 441 15.46 15.89 -1.03
CA ALA A 441 14.24 16.59 -0.61
C ALA A 441 14.15 16.68 0.92
N ILE A 442 13.99 17.89 1.44
CA ILE A 442 13.72 18.17 2.85
C ILE A 442 12.27 18.61 2.97
N LEU A 443 11.47 17.82 3.69
CA LEU A 443 10.05 18.08 3.91
C LEU A 443 9.84 18.64 5.32
N ARG A 444 9.16 19.76 5.46
CA ARG A 444 8.88 20.43 6.74
C ARG A 444 7.39 20.73 6.87
N GLY A 445 6.89 20.84 8.09
CA GLY A 445 5.54 21.29 8.37
C GLY A 445 4.77 20.32 9.25
N HIS A 446 3.48 20.12 8.99
CA HIS A 446 2.59 19.32 9.83
C HIS A 446 1.65 18.45 9.00
N VAL A 447 1.41 17.24 9.50
CA VAL A 447 0.34 16.32 9.06
C VAL A 447 -0.40 15.80 10.28
N ASP A 448 -1.58 15.23 10.07
CA ASP A 448 -2.38 14.70 11.18
C ASP A 448 -1.92 13.31 11.62
N THR A 449 -1.60 12.44 10.67
CA THR A 449 -1.39 11.00 10.92
C THR A 449 -0.02 10.52 10.46
N TRP A 450 0.45 9.42 11.05
CA TRP A 450 1.66 8.74 10.60
C TRP A 450 1.54 8.25 9.14
N LEU A 451 0.34 7.86 8.71
CA LEU A 451 0.08 7.45 7.34
C LEU A 451 0.39 8.58 6.33
N GLN A 452 -0.07 9.80 6.60
CA GLN A 452 0.25 10.97 5.77
C GLN A 452 1.75 11.29 5.79
N TRP A 453 2.39 11.15 6.96
CA TRP A 453 3.84 11.33 7.10
C TRP A 453 4.63 10.37 6.22
N GLN A 454 4.27 9.08 6.26
CA GLN A 454 4.90 8.05 5.43
C GLN A 454 4.59 8.27 3.95
N THR A 455 3.35 8.63 3.61
CA THR A 455 2.94 8.96 2.24
C THR A 455 3.78 10.10 1.68
N ALA A 456 4.04 11.16 2.44
CA ALA A 456 4.89 12.27 2.00
C ALA A 456 6.33 11.81 1.68
N MET A 457 6.87 10.88 2.47
CA MET A 457 8.18 10.28 2.24
C MET A 457 8.19 9.44 0.95
N ASP A 458 7.18 8.60 0.75
CA ASP A 458 7.04 7.78 -0.45
C ASP A 458 6.91 8.65 -1.70
N LEU A 459 6.12 9.74 -1.64
CA LEU A 459 5.98 10.69 -2.75
C LEU A 459 7.28 11.43 -3.07
N ALA A 460 8.13 11.71 -2.08
CA ALA A 460 9.45 12.30 -2.31
C ALA A 460 10.36 11.35 -3.09
N VAL A 461 10.36 10.07 -2.73
CA VAL A 461 11.10 9.03 -3.48
C VAL A 461 10.53 8.88 -4.89
N GLU A 462 9.20 8.83 -5.04
CA GLU A 462 8.55 8.77 -6.36
C GLU A 462 8.83 10.01 -7.23
N ALA A 463 9.05 11.18 -6.63
CA ALA A 463 9.41 12.39 -7.37
C ALA A 463 10.87 12.36 -7.91
N GLY A 464 11.70 11.44 -7.42
CA GLY A 464 13.10 11.31 -7.78
C GLY A 464 14.08 11.82 -6.71
N ALA A 465 13.61 12.16 -5.50
CA ALA A 465 14.51 12.59 -4.43
C ALA A 465 15.37 11.41 -3.93
N HIS A 466 16.67 11.66 -3.77
CA HIS A 466 17.60 10.73 -3.16
C HIS A 466 17.67 10.99 -1.65
N HIS A 467 17.42 9.96 -0.84
CA HIS A 467 17.47 10.03 0.63
C HIS A 467 16.68 11.21 1.24
N PRO A 468 15.36 11.34 0.96
CA PRO A 468 14.58 12.46 1.48
C PRO A 468 14.65 12.55 3.01
N HIS A 469 14.78 13.77 3.53
CA HIS A 469 14.77 14.05 4.95
C HIS A 469 13.40 14.57 5.36
N ASN A 470 12.67 13.79 6.14
CA ASN A 470 11.35 14.16 6.61
C ASN A 470 11.41 14.78 8.02
N MET A 471 11.15 16.08 8.10
CA MET A 471 11.04 16.87 9.33
C MET A 471 9.59 17.29 9.63
N ILE A 472 8.61 16.65 8.98
CA ILE A 472 7.18 16.89 9.21
C ILE A 472 6.83 16.44 10.64
N LYS A 473 6.09 17.28 11.36
CA LYS A 473 5.52 16.97 12.68
C LYS A 473 4.15 16.32 12.49
N VAL A 474 3.87 15.28 13.26
CA VAL A 474 2.60 14.56 13.17
C VAL A 474 1.75 14.90 14.41
N ARG A 475 0.49 15.34 14.22
CA ARG A 475 -0.38 15.76 15.33
C ARG A 475 -0.84 14.57 16.18
N TYR A 476 -1.29 13.51 15.53
CA TYR A 476 -1.77 12.27 16.16
C TYR A 476 -0.72 11.17 15.95
N HIS A 477 0.35 11.22 16.75
CA HIS A 477 1.55 10.40 16.52
C HIS A 477 2.10 9.67 17.75
N PRO A 478 2.94 8.64 17.56
CA PRO A 478 4.04 8.38 18.48
C PRO A 478 5.05 9.52 18.53
N PRO A 479 5.52 9.94 19.72
CA PRO A 479 6.81 10.61 19.78
C PRO A 479 7.86 9.68 19.18
N HIS A 480 8.70 10.22 18.31
CA HIS A 480 9.77 9.54 17.59
C HIS A 480 10.32 8.36 18.39
N SER A 481 10.31 7.17 17.78
CA SER A 481 11.25 6.13 18.20
C SER A 481 12.63 6.77 18.17
N GLY A 482 13.22 6.95 19.35
CA GLY A 482 14.61 7.35 19.46
C GLY A 482 15.44 6.49 18.50
N GLU A 483 16.29 7.17 17.75
CA GLU A 483 17.53 6.64 17.18
C GLU A 483 17.45 5.19 16.70
N GLN A 484 16.93 5.01 15.49
CA GLN A 484 17.56 4.15 14.49
C GLN A 484 16.88 4.46 13.16
N TYR A 485 17.51 5.34 12.39
CA TYR A 485 17.47 5.22 10.94
C TYR A 485 17.76 3.74 10.63
N PHE A 486 16.90 3.09 9.83
CA PHE A 486 17.30 1.85 9.18
C PHE A 486 18.39 2.23 8.16
N ILE A 487 19.62 2.29 8.64
CA ILE A 487 20.82 2.17 7.82
C ILE A 487 21.00 0.65 7.70
N PRO A 488 20.80 0.04 6.52
CA PRO A 488 21.20 -1.35 6.34
C PRO A 488 22.69 -1.46 6.70
N GLN A 489 23.04 -2.36 7.62
CA GLN A 489 24.44 -2.76 7.76
C GLN A 489 24.88 -3.56 6.54
#